data_AF-A0A662HCR4-F1
#
_entry.id   AF-A0A662HCR4-F1
#
_cell.length_a   1.000
_cell.length_b   1.000
_cell.length_c   1.000
_cell.angle_alpha   90.00
_cell.angle_beta   90.00
_cell.angle_gamma   90.00
#
_symmetry.space_group_name_H-M   'P 1'
#
loop_
_entity.id
_entity.type
_entity.pdbx_description
1 polymer ?
#
loop_
_entity_poly.entity_id
_entity_poly.type
_entity_poly.pdbx_seq_one_letter_code
_entity_poly.pdbx_strand_id
1 'polypeptide(L)'
;MPREKNLKIRAKIIKLWERGMRSPSEIARELGLPVGRVRYYMWAMRREGILPSGDPHKDLLERALDELKGVIVLSSYLLAEFQGTRLEEKYGEKLRRLRDCAERANSYVAMYVRMRGLVRGVVR
;
A
#
# COMPACT_ATOMS: atom_id res chain seq x y z
N MET A 1 -4.25 -24.59 -13.90
CA MET A 1 -4.24 -24.95 -12.46
C MET A 1 -2.79 -25.04 -11.97
N PRO A 2 -2.37 -24.32 -10.92
CA PRO A 2 -1.04 -24.49 -10.34
C PRO A 2 -0.86 -25.91 -9.80
N ARG A 3 0.28 -26.55 -10.07
CA ARG A 3 0.60 -27.88 -9.52
C ARG A 3 0.55 -27.83 -7.98
N GLU A 4 -0.02 -28.85 -7.33
CA GLU A 4 -0.18 -28.93 -5.86
C GLU A 4 1.12 -28.64 -5.09
N LYS A 5 2.26 -29.13 -5.61
CA LYS A 5 3.60 -28.87 -5.06
C LYS A 5 3.94 -27.38 -4.99
N ASN A 6 3.48 -26.56 -5.93
CA ASN A 6 3.69 -25.11 -5.92
C ASN A 6 2.88 -24.43 -4.81
N LEU A 7 1.65 -24.88 -4.56
CA LEU A 7 0.81 -24.35 -3.50
C LEU A 7 1.42 -24.62 -2.12
N LYS A 8 1.96 -25.83 -1.89
CA LYS A 8 2.67 -26.18 -0.65
C LYS A 8 3.90 -25.29 -0.42
N ILE A 9 4.70 -25.02 -1.46
CA ILE A 9 5.86 -24.12 -1.36
C ILE A 9 5.42 -22.69 -1.02
N ARG A 10 4.39 -22.18 -1.70
CA ARG A 10 3.85 -20.83 -1.43
C ARG A 10 3.34 -20.70 0.00
N ALA A 11 2.64 -21.69 0.52
CA ALA A 11 2.18 -21.70 1.92
C ALA A 11 3.35 -21.66 2.92
N LYS A 12 4.44 -22.37 2.65
CA LYS A 12 5.66 -22.30 3.49
C LYS A 12 6.31 -20.92 3.44
N ILE A 13 6.36 -20.28 2.27
CA ILE A 13 6.87 -18.90 2.13
C ILE A 13 6.03 -17.94 2.97
N ILE A 14 4.70 -18.07 2.99
CA ILE A 14 3.81 -17.24 3.82
C ILE A 14 4.13 -17.41 5.31
N LYS A 15 4.27 -18.65 5.81
CA LYS A 15 4.62 -18.89 7.22
C LYS A 15 5.96 -18.26 7.62
N LEU A 16 6.96 -18.31 6.75
CA LEU A 16 8.26 -17.66 7.00
C LEU A 16 8.13 -16.14 6.97
N TRP A 17 7.30 -15.63 6.07
CA TRP A 17 6.97 -14.21 5.99
C TRP A 17 6.26 -13.72 7.26
N GLU A 18 5.29 -14.44 7.79
CA GLU A 18 4.59 -14.10 9.04
C GLU A 18 5.56 -14.07 10.25
N ARG A 19 6.60 -14.89 10.23
CA ARG A 19 7.69 -14.90 11.21
C ARG A 19 8.73 -13.78 11.03
N GLY A 20 8.51 -12.87 10.08
CA GLY A 20 9.38 -11.73 9.82
C GLY A 20 10.52 -11.98 8.85
N MET A 21 10.65 -13.19 8.28
CA MET A 21 11.70 -13.48 7.29
C MET A 21 11.31 -12.87 5.93
N ARG A 22 12.00 -11.80 5.52
CA ARG A 22 11.68 -11.06 4.29
C ARG A 22 12.63 -11.36 3.13
N SER A 23 13.85 -11.80 3.41
CA SER A 23 14.87 -11.97 2.38
C SER A 23 14.64 -13.24 1.54
N PRO A 24 14.60 -13.12 0.20
CA PRO A 24 14.49 -14.30 -0.66
C PRO A 24 15.65 -15.30 -0.48
N SER A 25 16.85 -14.85 -0.09
CA SER A 25 18.01 -15.74 0.12
C SER A 25 17.90 -16.51 1.44
N GLU A 26 17.38 -15.88 2.49
CA GLU A 26 17.12 -16.54 3.79
C GLU A 26 15.99 -17.56 3.66
N ILE A 27 14.88 -17.18 3.02
CA ILE A 27 13.75 -18.07 2.73
C ILE A 27 14.21 -19.26 1.88
N ALA A 28 15.08 -19.02 0.88
CA ALA A 28 15.63 -20.09 0.05
C ALA A 28 16.48 -21.08 0.84
N ARG A 29 17.32 -20.58 1.76
CA ARG A 29 18.12 -21.42 2.65
C ARG A 29 17.24 -22.27 3.56
N GLU A 30 16.24 -21.66 4.18
CA GLU A 30 15.30 -22.33 5.09
C GLU A 30 14.47 -23.41 4.37
N LEU A 31 14.10 -23.16 3.12
CA LEU A 31 13.29 -24.10 2.33
C LEU A 31 14.12 -25.13 1.55
N GLY A 32 15.45 -25.04 1.56
CA GLY A 32 16.32 -25.88 0.75
C GLY A 32 16.07 -25.72 -0.76
N LEU A 33 15.75 -24.51 -1.21
CA LEU A 33 15.40 -24.21 -2.60
C LEU A 33 16.41 -23.25 -3.25
N PRO A 34 16.56 -23.28 -4.59
CA PRO A 34 17.31 -22.25 -5.29
C PRO A 34 16.70 -20.86 -5.08
N VAL A 35 17.56 -19.86 -4.83
CA VAL A 35 17.13 -18.46 -4.59
C VAL A 35 16.28 -17.93 -5.75
N GLY A 36 16.67 -18.21 -7.00
CA GLY A 36 15.91 -17.80 -8.18
C GLY A 36 14.47 -18.33 -8.18
N ARG A 37 14.27 -19.56 -7.69
CA ARG A 37 12.95 -20.18 -7.59
C ARG A 37 12.09 -19.49 -6.52
N VAL A 38 12.68 -19.15 -5.37
CA VAL A 38 12.00 -18.39 -4.33
C VAL A 38 11.65 -16.98 -4.81
N ARG A 39 12.57 -16.28 -5.49
CA ARG A 39 12.29 -14.97 -6.11
C ARG A 39 11.11 -15.04 -7.07
N TYR A 40 11.04 -16.08 -7.90
CA TYR A 40 9.93 -16.30 -8.82
C TYR A 40 8.60 -16.48 -8.08
N TYR A 41 8.55 -17.36 -7.05
CA TYR A 41 7.32 -17.55 -6.28
C TYR A 41 6.88 -16.27 -5.57
N MET A 42 7.81 -15.56 -4.92
CA MET A 42 7.49 -14.30 -4.25
C MET A 42 7.02 -13.23 -5.23
N TRP A 43 7.62 -13.15 -6.43
CA TRP A 43 7.15 -12.24 -7.49
C TRP A 43 5.72 -12.56 -7.93
N ALA A 44 5.41 -13.84 -8.17
CA ALA A 44 4.06 -14.26 -8.55
C ALA A 44 3.05 -13.97 -7.43
N MET A 45 3.40 -14.31 -6.18
CA MET A 45 2.56 -14.04 -5.00
C MET A 45 2.28 -12.56 -4.79
N ARG A 46 3.23 -11.67 -5.12
CA ARG A 46 3.04 -10.21 -5.08
C ARG A 46 2.07 -9.72 -6.14
N ARG A 47 2.16 -10.27 -7.36
CA ARG A 47 1.21 -9.93 -8.43
C ARG A 47 -0.21 -10.39 -8.11
N GLU A 48 -0.33 -11.47 -7.36
CA GLU A 48 -1.60 -12.04 -6.89
C GLU A 48 -2.10 -11.38 -5.59
N GLY A 49 -1.39 -10.39 -5.03
CA GLY A 49 -1.78 -9.68 -3.80
C GLY A 49 -1.62 -10.47 -2.50
N ILE A 50 -0.98 -11.65 -2.54
CA ILE A 50 -0.78 -12.51 -1.36
C ILE A 50 0.40 -12.03 -0.49
N LEU A 51 1.46 -11.54 -1.15
CA LEU A 51 2.57 -10.89 -0.47
C LEU A 51 2.54 -9.39 -0.80
N PRO A 52 2.94 -8.53 0.16
CA PRO A 52 3.07 -7.11 -0.09
C PRO A 52 4.15 -6.83 -1.13
N SER A 53 4.04 -5.68 -1.77
CA SER A 53 4.91 -5.27 -2.85
C SER A 53 6.39 -5.39 -2.47
N GLY A 54 7.23 -5.85 -3.40
CA GLY A 54 8.69 -5.83 -3.21
C GLY A 54 9.27 -4.42 -3.28
N ASP A 55 8.45 -3.46 -3.69
CA ASP A 55 8.73 -2.03 -3.62
C ASP A 55 8.13 -1.47 -2.32
N PRO A 56 8.93 -1.21 -1.29
CA PRO A 56 8.46 -0.69 0.00
C PRO A 56 7.76 0.67 -0.15
N HIS A 57 8.03 1.40 -1.24
CA HIS A 57 7.35 2.66 -1.51
C HIS A 57 5.94 2.48 -2.06
N LYS A 58 5.61 1.32 -2.67
CA LYS A 58 4.24 1.04 -3.09
C LYS A 58 3.32 0.92 -1.87
N ASP A 59 3.78 0.22 -0.83
CA ASP A 59 3.04 0.08 0.43
C ASP A 59 2.99 1.40 1.21
N LEU A 60 4.07 2.20 1.22
CA LEU A 60 4.05 3.53 1.85
C LEU A 60 3.12 4.51 1.14
N LEU A 61 3.03 4.43 -0.19
CA LEU A 61 2.15 5.29 -0.97
C LEU A 61 0.67 4.94 -0.75
N GLU A 62 0.34 3.64 -0.75
CA GLU A 62 -1.01 3.17 -0.44
C GLU A 62 -1.41 3.57 0.99
N ARG A 63 -0.52 3.39 1.97
CA ARG A 63 -0.75 3.87 3.35
C ARG A 63 -0.93 5.38 3.42
N ALA A 64 -0.08 6.16 2.76
CA ALA A 64 -0.19 7.62 2.74
C ALA A 64 -1.52 8.08 2.11
N LEU A 65 -1.97 7.41 1.06
CA LEU A 65 -3.28 7.66 0.44
C LEU A 65 -4.43 7.38 1.39
N ASP A 66 -4.37 6.30 2.15
CA ASP A 66 -5.43 5.94 3.09
C ASP A 66 -5.49 6.90 4.28
N GLU A 67 -4.33 7.31 4.81
CA GLU A 67 -4.25 8.37 5.84
C GLU A 67 -4.82 9.70 5.33
N LEU A 68 -4.50 10.11 4.09
CA LEU A 68 -5.04 11.33 3.48
C LEU A 68 -6.57 11.28 3.34
N LYS A 69 -7.13 10.13 2.93
CA LYS A 69 -8.59 9.94 2.88
C LYS A 69 -9.20 10.04 4.28
N GLY A 70 -8.56 9.45 5.28
CA GLY A 70 -8.98 9.55 6.68
C GLY A 70 -9.09 11.00 7.14
N VAL A 71 -8.08 11.82 6.86
CA VAL A 71 -8.09 13.26 7.17
C VAL A 71 -9.24 14.00 6.47
N ILE A 72 -9.51 13.71 5.19
CA ILE A 72 -10.61 14.33 4.44
C ILE A 72 -11.96 13.99 5.07
N VAL A 73 -12.19 12.72 5.44
CA VAL A 73 -13.44 12.26 6.07
C VAL A 73 -13.60 12.90 7.45
N LEU A 74 -12.58 12.83 8.30
CA LEU A 74 -12.64 13.38 9.66
C LEU A 74 -12.85 14.89 9.66
N SER A 75 -12.13 15.63 8.81
CA SER A 75 -12.31 17.09 8.70
C SER A 75 -13.71 17.46 8.19
N SER A 76 -14.27 16.69 7.25
CA SER A 76 -15.64 16.90 6.77
C SER A 76 -16.69 16.60 7.84
N TYR A 77 -16.50 15.53 8.62
CA TYR A 77 -17.37 15.19 9.75
C TYR A 77 -17.36 16.30 10.81
N LEU A 78 -16.17 16.75 11.24
CA LEU A 78 -16.04 17.83 12.23
C LEU A 78 -16.63 19.15 11.74
N LEU A 79 -16.51 19.46 10.44
CA LEU A 79 -17.16 20.65 9.86
C LEU A 79 -18.68 20.58 9.96
N ALA A 80 -19.27 19.41 9.70
CA ALA A 80 -20.71 19.21 9.84
C ALA A 80 -21.15 19.27 11.31
N GLU A 81 -20.38 18.65 12.22
CA GLU A 81 -20.66 18.65 13.66
C GLU A 81 -20.62 20.07 14.26
N PHE A 82 -19.68 20.90 13.80
CA PHE A 82 -19.52 22.25 14.33
C PHE A 82 -20.45 23.29 13.70
N GLN A 83 -21.20 22.93 12.66
CA GLN A 83 -22.04 23.89 11.93
C GLN A 83 -23.03 24.63 12.86
N GLY A 84 -23.02 25.95 12.82
CA GLY A 84 -23.82 26.82 13.66
C GLY A 84 -23.37 26.91 15.12
N THR A 85 -22.22 26.32 15.47
CA THR A 85 -21.67 26.36 16.83
C THR A 85 -20.54 27.37 16.96
N ARG A 86 -20.22 27.77 18.20
CA ARG A 86 -19.04 28.60 18.51
C ARG A 86 -17.71 27.96 18.08
N LEU A 87 -17.68 26.64 17.89
CA LEU A 87 -16.50 25.93 17.41
C LEU A 87 -16.28 26.12 15.90
N GLU A 88 -17.35 26.31 15.11
CA GLU A 88 -17.22 26.64 13.68
C GLU A 88 -16.56 28.01 13.50
N GLU A 89 -16.94 29.02 14.29
CA GLU A 89 -16.30 30.34 14.26
C GLU A 89 -14.80 30.24 14.59
N LYS A 90 -14.44 29.38 15.55
CA LYS A 90 -13.06 29.24 16.04
C LYS A 90 -12.17 28.39 15.14
N TYR A 91 -12.72 27.34 14.51
CA TYR A 91 -11.94 26.30 13.83
C TYR A 91 -12.38 25.99 12.39
N GLY A 92 -13.54 26.46 11.94
CA GLY A 92 -14.13 26.10 10.65
C GLY A 92 -13.26 26.45 9.44
N GLU A 93 -12.58 27.60 9.46
CA GLU A 93 -11.63 27.93 8.38
C GLU A 93 -10.40 27.01 8.38
N LYS A 94 -9.85 26.68 9.55
CA LYS A 94 -8.69 25.79 9.68
C LYS A 94 -9.02 24.38 9.19
N LEU A 95 -10.19 23.86 9.52
CA LEU A 95 -10.67 22.56 9.07
C LEU A 95 -10.94 22.52 7.56
N ARG A 96 -11.53 23.59 6.99
CA ARG A 96 -11.68 23.73 5.53
C ARG A 96 -10.33 23.71 4.83
N ARG A 97 -9.36 24.52 5.30
CA ARG A 97 -8.00 24.52 4.74
C ARG A 97 -7.32 23.16 4.84
N LEU A 98 -7.48 22.45 5.97
CA LEU A 98 -6.95 21.09 6.15
C LEU A 98 -7.52 20.13 5.11
N ARG A 99 -8.85 20.11 4.92
CA ARG A 99 -9.52 19.29 3.92
C ARG A 99 -8.99 19.58 2.52
N ASP A 100 -8.94 20.85 2.13
CA ASP A 100 -8.49 21.26 0.79
C ASP A 100 -7.01 20.89 0.55
N CYS A 101 -6.16 21.02 1.57
CA CYS A 101 -4.76 20.57 1.50
C CYS A 101 -4.66 19.06 1.29
N ALA A 102 -5.45 18.28 2.03
CA ALA A 102 -5.47 16.82 1.91
C ALA A 102 -5.98 16.36 0.54
N GLU A 103 -7.01 17.01 -0.01
CA GLU A 103 -7.53 16.73 -1.36
C GLU A 103 -6.49 17.01 -2.46
N ARG A 104 -5.76 18.13 -2.35
CA ARG A 104 -4.65 18.43 -3.28
C ARG A 104 -3.53 17.40 -3.18
N ALA A 105 -3.10 17.07 -1.97
CA ALA A 105 -2.06 16.06 -1.75
C ALA A 105 -2.47 14.70 -2.34
N ASN A 106 -3.72 14.28 -2.12
CA ASN A 106 -4.27 13.05 -2.69
C ASN A 106 -4.25 13.08 -4.23
N SER A 107 -4.60 14.22 -4.83
CA SER A 107 -4.56 14.42 -6.30
C SER A 107 -3.15 14.31 -6.87
N TYR A 108 -2.14 14.91 -6.22
CA TYR A 108 -0.74 14.81 -6.64
C TYR A 108 -0.23 13.38 -6.57
N VAL A 109 -0.56 12.65 -5.50
CA VAL A 109 -0.19 11.24 -5.36
C VAL A 109 -0.85 10.40 -6.46
N ALA A 110 -2.15 10.57 -6.71
CA ALA A 110 -2.85 9.84 -7.77
C ALA A 110 -2.26 10.13 -9.16
N MET A 111 -1.80 11.36 -9.39
CA MET A 111 -1.09 11.73 -10.62
C MET A 111 0.27 11.04 -10.74
N TYR A 112 1.06 11.03 -9.66
CA TYR A 112 2.33 10.30 -9.60
C TYR A 112 2.16 8.80 -9.88
N VAL A 113 1.15 8.15 -9.28
CA VAL A 113 0.82 6.74 -9.54
C VAL A 113 0.56 6.50 -11.02
N ARG A 114 -0.27 7.34 -11.65
CA ARG A 114 -0.58 7.25 -13.08
C ARG A 114 0.67 7.40 -13.95
N MET A 115 1.48 8.44 -13.72
CA MET A 115 2.72 8.67 -14.47
C MET A 115 3.70 7.50 -14.31
N ARG A 116 3.86 6.98 -13.09
CA ARG A 116 4.72 5.82 -12.82
C ARG A 116 4.23 4.56 -13.53
N GLY A 117 2.91 4.36 -13.60
CA GLY A 117 2.29 3.28 -14.35
C GLY A 117 2.57 3.39 -15.85
N LEU A 118 2.48 4.59 -16.42
CA LEU A 118 2.81 4.88 -17.82
C LEU A 118 4.29 4.61 -18.12
N VAL A 119 5.22 5.09 -17.29
CA VAL A 119 6.66 4.86 -17.48
C VAL A 119 6.99 3.35 -17.47
N ARG A 120 6.36 2.57 -16.59
CA ARG A 120 6.53 1.10 -16.57
C ARG A 120 5.87 0.38 -17.75
N GLY A 121 4.86 1.00 -18.39
CA GLY A 121 4.18 0.45 -19.57
C GLY A 121 4.91 0.71 -20.88
N VAL A 122 5.70 1.79 -20.97
CA VAL A 122 6.50 2.17 -22.15
C VAL A 122 7.81 1.37 -22.24
N VAL A 123 8.32 0.83 -21.12
CA VAL A 123 9.50 -0.06 -21.10
C VAL A 123 9.09 -1.52 -21.30
N ARG A 124 8.32 -1.80 -22.36
CA ARG A 124 7.98 -3.16 -22.80
C ARG A 124 8.39 -3.38 -24.24
#